data_AF-A0A847NTD6-F1
#
_entry.id   AF-A0A847NTD6-F1
#
_cell.length_a   1.000
_cell.length_b   1.000
_cell.length_c   1.000
_cell.angle_alpha   90.00
_cell.angle_beta   90.00
_cell.angle_gamma   90.00
#
_symmetry.space_group_name_H-M   'P 1'
#
loop_
_entity.id
_entity.type
_entity.pdbx_description
1 polymer ?
#
loop_
_entity_poly.entity_id
_entity_poly.type
_entity_poly.pdbx_seq_one_letter_code
_entity_poly.pdbx_strand_id
1 'polypeptide(L)'
;MKRYIIRQEDRADCGACSLLSVIKYYEGYVPLEVIKTDTLTNNTGTNFFYLKEAGTKYGFNGRGKKVEELQNIQLPCIAQIRDNNFLHFITVYEVNDIVTYMDPAKGIVNKPLEEFYEFFTGYVLELIPSGKIVKYEDNKQFQKVIFNIYKNYYKTLILLFILALFVVGLFLITGFNPWFLKNKKMITLVIILSLSKILISYIENNLMSHLNQKINITLLKNYLNQILNLPLKYLQLKKTGDLVNRINDLDNIKNLFSKILLEIIINGFLLIGGLIFLFFIEVKITVILFTLTLIYAIILLKINKKTYYEIISNIESNNNLMDKIIEYLNNIKTVKTNSLN
;
A
#
# COMPACT_ATOMS: atom_id res chain seq x y z
N MET A 1 -11.84 -23.13 8.47
CA MET A 1 -12.31 -22.31 7.34
C MET A 1 -11.37 -21.11 7.14
N LYS A 2 -11.30 -20.50 5.94
CA LYS A 2 -10.38 -19.38 5.67
C LYS A 2 -10.91 -18.10 6.34
N ARG A 3 -10.09 -17.50 7.20
CA ARG A 3 -10.37 -16.21 7.86
C ARG A 3 -9.61 -15.12 7.11
N TYR A 4 -10.29 -14.02 6.76
CA TYR A 4 -9.71 -12.95 5.95
C TYR A 4 -9.53 -11.69 6.79
N ILE A 5 -8.30 -11.19 6.87
CA ILE A 5 -8.02 -9.90 7.52
C ILE A 5 -8.20 -8.80 6.48
N ILE A 6 -9.14 -7.89 6.73
CA ILE A 6 -9.36 -6.68 5.94
C ILE A 6 -9.16 -5.49 6.85
N ARG A 7 -8.09 -4.72 6.63
CA ARG A 7 -7.77 -3.54 7.43
C ARG A 7 -8.53 -2.33 6.91
N GLN A 8 -9.06 -1.51 7.82
CA GLN A 8 -9.66 -0.23 7.48
C GLN A 8 -8.59 0.85 7.22
N GLU A 9 -8.87 1.73 6.26
CA GLU A 9 -8.03 2.91 6.00
C GLU A 9 -8.53 4.10 6.82
N ASP A 10 -9.85 4.34 6.79
CA ASP A 10 -10.53 5.34 7.62
C ASP A 10 -11.33 4.67 8.75
N ARG A 11 -11.50 5.35 9.90
CA ARG A 11 -12.33 4.85 11.01
C ARG A 11 -13.79 4.54 10.60
N ALA A 12 -14.28 5.22 9.56
CA ALA A 12 -15.64 5.04 9.05
C ALA A 12 -15.83 3.76 8.21
N ASP A 13 -14.74 3.10 7.79
CA ASP A 13 -14.81 2.00 6.82
C ASP A 13 -15.15 0.63 7.43
N CYS A 14 -15.30 0.54 8.76
CA CYS A 14 -15.41 -0.73 9.48
C CYS A 14 -16.55 -1.63 8.97
N GLY A 15 -17.71 -1.04 8.64
CA GLY A 15 -18.85 -1.77 8.09
C GLY A 15 -18.56 -2.34 6.69
N ALA A 16 -17.99 -1.53 5.79
CA ALA A 16 -17.61 -1.96 4.45
C ALA A 16 -16.54 -3.07 4.48
N CYS A 17 -15.55 -2.94 5.39
CA CYS A 17 -14.52 -3.95 5.60
C CYS A 17 -15.10 -5.27 6.14
N SER A 18 -16.05 -5.19 7.06
CA SER A 18 -16.75 -6.36 7.61
C SER A 18 -17.55 -7.09 6.52
N LEU A 19 -18.25 -6.34 5.66
CA LEU A 19 -18.96 -6.93 4.53
C LEU A 19 -18.00 -7.59 3.52
N LEU A 20 -16.86 -6.96 3.19
CA LEU A 20 -15.84 -7.55 2.32
C LEU A 20 -15.28 -8.86 2.90
N SER A 21 -15.05 -8.89 4.21
CA SER A 21 -14.60 -10.08 4.92
C SER A 21 -15.57 -11.25 4.77
N VAL A 22 -16.87 -11.00 4.92
CA VAL A 22 -17.92 -12.01 4.68
C VAL A 22 -17.94 -12.44 3.20
N ILE A 23 -17.88 -11.50 2.26
CA ILE A 23 -17.87 -11.81 0.81
C ILE A 23 -16.69 -12.75 0.48
N LYS A 24 -15.49 -12.44 0.99
CA LYS A 24 -14.29 -13.27 0.78
C LYS A 24 -14.38 -14.63 1.45
N TYR A 25 -15.00 -14.71 2.62
CA TYR A 25 -15.22 -15.97 3.33
C TYR A 25 -15.96 -16.98 2.44
N TYR A 26 -16.94 -16.51 1.67
CA TYR A 26 -17.67 -17.33 0.69
C TYR A 26 -17.07 -17.29 -0.72
N GLU A 27 -15.75 -17.08 -0.84
CA GLU A 27 -14.97 -17.09 -2.09
C GLU A 27 -15.35 -16.03 -3.14
N GLY A 28 -16.13 -15.02 -2.74
CA GLY A 28 -16.40 -13.83 -3.52
C GLY A 28 -15.29 -12.78 -3.44
N TYR A 29 -15.39 -11.76 -4.27
CA TYR A 29 -14.54 -10.57 -4.16
C TYR A 29 -15.23 -9.37 -4.78
N VAL A 30 -15.23 -8.26 -4.04
CA VAL A 30 -15.64 -6.94 -4.52
C VAL A 30 -14.61 -5.93 -4.02
N PRO A 31 -14.11 -4.99 -4.85
CA PRO A 31 -13.19 -3.96 -4.39
C PRO A 31 -13.81 -3.13 -3.26
N LEU A 32 -13.03 -2.82 -2.23
CA LEU A 32 -13.53 -2.15 -1.02
C LEU A 32 -14.21 -0.80 -1.36
N GLU A 33 -13.66 -0.03 -2.29
CA GLU A 33 -14.20 1.24 -2.78
C GLU A 33 -15.62 1.10 -3.37
N VAL A 34 -15.88 -0.01 -4.08
CA VAL A 34 -17.22 -0.30 -4.60
C VAL A 34 -18.17 -0.61 -3.46
N ILE A 35 -17.70 -1.37 -2.45
CA ILE A 35 -18.48 -1.64 -1.23
C ILE A 35 -18.76 -0.34 -0.46
N LYS A 36 -17.77 0.55 -0.27
CA LYS A 36 -17.96 1.85 0.39
C LYS A 36 -19.02 2.68 -0.32
N THR A 37 -19.02 2.66 -1.66
CA THR A 37 -20.02 3.36 -2.48
C THR A 37 -21.42 2.75 -2.33
N ASP A 38 -21.53 1.43 -2.39
CA ASP A 38 -22.81 0.73 -2.31
C ASP A 38 -23.42 0.75 -0.89
N THR A 39 -22.56 0.79 0.13
CA THR A 39 -22.96 0.94 1.54
C THR A 39 -23.15 2.39 1.97
N LEU A 40 -22.97 3.36 1.05
CA LEU A 40 -23.03 4.79 1.32
C LEU A 40 -22.20 5.21 2.53
N THR A 41 -21.01 4.60 2.67
CA THR A 41 -20.10 4.90 3.76
C THR A 41 -19.61 6.35 3.62
N ASN A 42 -19.98 7.19 4.59
CA ASN A 42 -19.56 8.58 4.69
C ASN A 42 -18.53 8.75 5.83
N ASN A 43 -18.19 9.98 6.20
CA ASN A 43 -17.20 10.24 7.25
C ASN A 43 -17.65 9.82 8.67
N THR A 44 -18.93 9.49 8.89
CA THR A 44 -19.46 8.97 10.16
C THR A 44 -19.67 7.46 10.15
N GLY A 45 -19.48 6.81 9.00
CA GLY A 45 -19.61 5.35 8.85
C GLY A 45 -20.75 4.92 7.94
N THR A 46 -21.25 3.71 8.17
CA THR A 46 -22.42 3.12 7.51
C THR A 46 -23.36 2.52 8.54
N ASN A 47 -24.52 2.02 8.13
CA ASN A 47 -25.51 1.40 9.01
C ASN A 47 -25.91 0.00 8.51
N PHE A 48 -26.58 -0.77 9.37
CA PHE A 48 -27.03 -2.13 9.03
C PHE A 48 -27.95 -2.19 7.80
N PHE A 49 -28.76 -1.16 7.56
CA PHE A 49 -29.65 -1.09 6.40
C PHE A 49 -28.84 -1.07 5.10
N TYR A 50 -27.87 -0.18 4.97
CA TYR A 50 -27.03 -0.10 3.78
C TYR A 50 -26.09 -1.30 3.63
N LEU A 51 -25.62 -1.90 4.74
CA LEU A 51 -24.88 -3.17 4.70
C LEU A 51 -25.74 -4.33 4.15
N LYS A 52 -27.00 -4.40 4.56
CA LYS A 52 -27.96 -5.40 4.06
C LYS A 52 -28.26 -5.19 2.58
N GLU A 53 -28.54 -3.96 2.15
CA GLU A 53 -28.81 -3.62 0.75
C GLU A 53 -27.60 -3.97 -0.15
N ALA A 54 -26.40 -3.58 0.27
CA ALA A 54 -25.17 -3.92 -0.44
C ALA A 54 -24.91 -5.44 -0.47
N GLY A 55 -25.10 -6.14 0.67
CA GLY A 55 -25.00 -7.60 0.72
C GLY A 55 -25.96 -8.29 -0.26
N THR A 56 -27.18 -7.78 -0.38
CA THR A 56 -28.19 -8.27 -1.34
C THR A 56 -27.73 -8.13 -2.78
N LYS A 57 -27.14 -6.98 -3.12
CA LYS A 57 -26.52 -6.75 -4.44
C LYS A 57 -25.40 -7.75 -4.75
N TYR A 58 -24.69 -8.26 -3.74
CA TYR A 58 -23.57 -9.18 -3.91
C TYR A 58 -23.92 -10.67 -3.82
N GLY A 59 -25.20 -11.02 -3.71
CA GLY A 59 -25.69 -12.41 -3.70
C GLY A 59 -26.00 -12.99 -2.32
N PHE A 60 -26.19 -12.13 -1.30
CA PHE A 60 -26.55 -12.54 0.06
C PHE A 60 -27.97 -12.11 0.43
N ASN A 61 -28.74 -12.95 1.09
CA ASN A 61 -29.93 -12.52 1.80
C ASN A 61 -29.55 -12.06 3.21
N GLY A 62 -29.64 -10.74 3.45
CA GLY A 62 -29.29 -10.14 4.74
C GLY A 62 -30.45 -10.09 5.73
N ARG A 63 -30.25 -10.58 6.95
CA ARG A 63 -31.24 -10.53 8.05
C ARG A 63 -30.65 -9.85 9.27
N GLY A 64 -31.17 -8.67 9.61
CA GLY A 64 -30.84 -7.99 10.84
C GLY A 64 -31.60 -8.60 12.01
N LYS A 65 -30.93 -8.90 13.13
CA LYS A 65 -31.55 -9.40 14.35
C LYS A 65 -30.99 -8.67 15.57
N LYS A 66 -31.84 -8.50 16.58
CA LYS A 66 -31.40 -8.18 17.95
C LYS A 66 -31.35 -9.49 18.73
N VAL A 67 -30.22 -9.77 19.34
CA VAL A 67 -29.88 -11.04 19.99
C VAL A 67 -29.14 -10.75 21.29
N GLU A 68 -29.42 -11.55 22.32
CA GLU A 68 -28.65 -11.53 23.56
C GLU A 68 -27.40 -12.40 23.44
N GLU A 69 -27.51 -13.52 22.73
CA GLU A 69 -26.44 -14.50 22.54
C GLU A 69 -26.21 -14.82 21.06
N LEU A 70 -24.94 -15.12 20.72
CA LEU A 70 -24.50 -15.42 19.35
C LEU A 70 -24.60 -16.90 18.95
N GLN A 71 -24.95 -17.81 19.87
CA GLN A 71 -24.89 -19.27 19.66
C GLN A 71 -25.87 -19.76 18.57
N ASN A 72 -27.01 -19.08 18.38
CA ASN A 72 -28.06 -19.48 17.43
C ASN A 72 -28.07 -18.64 16.13
N ILE A 73 -26.92 -18.10 15.75
CA ILE A 73 -26.78 -17.18 14.61
C ILE A 73 -25.99 -17.86 13.50
N GLN A 74 -26.40 -17.62 12.26
CA GLN A 74 -25.64 -18.11 11.12
C GLN A 74 -24.32 -17.36 10.96
N LEU A 75 -23.20 -18.10 11.01
CA LEU A 75 -21.86 -17.57 10.86
C LEU A 75 -21.32 -17.76 9.42
N PRO A 76 -20.46 -16.85 8.92
CA PRO A 76 -20.06 -15.60 9.58
C PRO A 76 -21.17 -14.55 9.53
N CYS A 77 -21.24 -13.73 10.58
CA CYS A 77 -22.17 -12.60 10.68
C CYS A 77 -21.42 -11.29 10.93
N ILE A 78 -22.06 -10.17 10.63
CA ILE A 78 -21.56 -8.85 11.01
C ILE A 78 -22.20 -8.47 12.34
N ALA A 79 -21.39 -8.25 13.36
CA ALA A 79 -21.84 -7.81 14.69
C ALA A 79 -21.47 -6.35 14.91
N GLN A 80 -22.29 -5.63 15.68
CA GLN A 80 -21.96 -4.30 16.17
C GLN A 80 -21.47 -4.38 17.62
N ILE A 81 -20.36 -3.71 17.89
CA ILE A 81 -19.74 -3.59 19.20
C ILE A 81 -19.58 -2.13 19.59
N ARG A 82 -19.41 -1.88 20.88
CA ARG A 82 -19.07 -0.57 21.43
C ARG A 82 -17.60 -0.55 21.84
N ASP A 83 -16.77 0.20 21.12
CA ASP A 83 -15.36 0.39 21.45
C ASP A 83 -15.14 1.87 21.81
N ASN A 84 -14.71 2.17 23.04
CA ASN A 84 -14.41 3.52 23.53
C ASN A 84 -15.46 4.61 23.18
N ASN A 85 -16.74 4.33 23.44
CA ASN A 85 -17.92 5.17 23.12
C ASN A 85 -18.28 5.32 21.63
N PHE A 86 -17.63 4.60 20.72
CA PHE A 86 -18.01 4.54 19.31
C PHE A 86 -18.65 3.20 18.96
N LEU A 87 -19.62 3.24 18.04
CA LEU A 87 -20.19 2.04 17.44
C LEU A 87 -19.26 1.54 16.34
N HIS A 88 -18.91 0.27 16.38
CA HIS A 88 -17.96 -0.36 15.46
C HIS A 88 -18.53 -1.67 14.92
N PHE A 89 -18.24 -1.98 13.66
CA PHE A 89 -18.67 -3.23 13.02
C PHE A 89 -17.51 -4.21 12.91
N ILE A 90 -17.79 -5.47 13.24
CA ILE A 90 -16.83 -6.58 13.17
C ILE A 90 -17.45 -7.78 12.44
N THR A 91 -16.62 -8.68 11.92
CA THR A 91 -17.09 -9.96 11.36
C THR A 91 -16.83 -11.10 12.34
N VAL A 92 -17.86 -11.75 12.85
CA VAL A 92 -17.71 -12.93 13.71
C VAL A 92 -17.63 -14.17 12.83
N TYR A 93 -16.61 -15.02 13.05
CA TYR A 93 -16.41 -16.25 12.28
C TYR A 93 -16.82 -17.49 13.06
N GLU A 94 -16.48 -17.56 14.34
CA GLU A 94 -16.70 -18.73 15.20
C GLU A 94 -17.08 -18.27 16.61
N VAL A 95 -18.03 -18.98 17.23
CA VAL A 95 -18.54 -18.71 18.57
C VAL A 95 -18.54 -20.04 19.33
N ASN A 96 -17.58 -20.19 20.24
CA ASN A 96 -17.52 -21.28 21.23
C ASN A 96 -17.34 -20.62 22.62
N ASP A 97 -16.57 -21.24 23.53
CA ASP A 97 -16.10 -20.58 24.76
C ASP A 97 -15.25 -19.34 24.48
N ILE A 98 -14.71 -19.27 23.26
CA ILE A 98 -13.96 -18.14 22.70
C ILE A 98 -14.69 -17.69 21.43
N VAL A 99 -14.90 -16.38 21.30
CA VAL A 99 -15.39 -15.73 20.08
C VAL A 99 -14.19 -15.33 19.23
N THR A 100 -14.14 -15.87 18.01
CA THR A 100 -13.17 -15.45 16.99
C THR A 100 -13.84 -14.52 16.01
N TYR A 101 -13.32 -13.29 15.93
CA TYR A 101 -13.82 -12.27 15.01
C TYR A 101 -12.70 -11.52 14.31
N MET A 102 -13.02 -10.90 13.18
CA MET A 102 -12.17 -9.94 12.49
C MET A 102 -12.65 -8.54 12.83
N ASP A 103 -11.76 -7.79 13.47
CA ASP A 103 -11.87 -6.35 13.69
C ASP A 103 -11.12 -5.63 12.57
N PRO A 104 -11.77 -4.78 11.76
CA PRO A 104 -11.10 -4.01 10.73
C PRO A 104 -9.93 -3.13 11.23
N ALA A 105 -9.95 -2.72 12.51
CA ALA A 105 -8.88 -1.96 13.13
C ALA A 105 -7.74 -2.85 13.65
N LYS A 106 -8.06 -4.02 14.25
CA LYS A 106 -7.09 -4.84 15.01
C LYS A 106 -6.63 -6.11 14.27
N GLY A 107 -7.42 -6.61 13.32
CA GLY A 107 -7.21 -7.88 12.62
C GLY A 107 -8.03 -9.02 13.21
N ILE A 108 -7.54 -10.26 13.14
CA ILE A 108 -8.21 -11.40 13.80
C ILE A 108 -7.95 -11.31 15.31
N VAL A 109 -9.04 -11.34 16.08
CA VAL A 109 -9.04 -11.30 17.54
C VAL A 109 -9.79 -12.53 18.06
N ASN A 110 -9.24 -13.12 19.12
CA ASN A 110 -9.89 -14.16 19.90
C ASN A 110 -10.15 -13.58 21.30
N LYS A 111 -11.40 -13.64 21.76
CA LYS A 111 -11.77 -13.21 23.12
C LYS A 111 -12.65 -14.24 23.81
N PRO A 112 -12.53 -14.42 25.14
CA PRO A 112 -13.49 -15.20 25.91
C PRO A 112 -14.92 -14.71 25.66
N LEU A 113 -15.87 -15.64 25.63
CA LEU A 113 -17.28 -15.36 25.34
C LEU A 113 -17.88 -14.32 26.31
N GLU A 114 -17.57 -14.43 27.60
CA GLU A 114 -18.02 -13.51 28.65
C GLU A 114 -17.54 -12.07 28.40
N GLU A 115 -16.23 -11.90 28.16
CA GLU A 115 -15.65 -10.60 27.85
C GLU A 115 -16.23 -9.99 26.57
N PHE A 116 -16.56 -10.81 25.57
CA PHE A 116 -17.13 -10.32 24.32
C PHE A 116 -18.50 -9.66 24.54
N TYR A 117 -19.33 -10.25 25.40
CA TYR A 117 -20.68 -9.74 25.65
C TYR A 117 -20.70 -8.42 26.43
N GLU A 118 -19.64 -8.05 27.15
CA GLU A 118 -19.56 -6.77 27.86
C GLU A 118 -19.64 -5.55 26.91
N PHE A 119 -19.11 -5.70 25.69
CA PHE A 119 -19.07 -4.61 24.71
C PHE A 119 -19.94 -4.88 23.47
N PHE A 120 -20.60 -6.04 23.38
CA PHE A 120 -21.52 -6.36 22.29
C PHE A 120 -22.81 -5.55 22.42
N THR A 121 -23.28 -4.94 21.33
CA THR A 121 -24.49 -4.09 21.39
C THR A 121 -25.80 -4.88 21.26
N GLY A 122 -25.73 -6.19 20.98
CA GLY A 122 -26.89 -7.03 20.75
C GLY A 122 -27.40 -7.02 19.30
N TYR A 123 -26.76 -6.29 18.38
CA TYR A 123 -27.21 -6.19 17.00
C TYR A 123 -26.30 -6.96 16.05
N VAL A 124 -26.91 -7.81 15.21
CA VAL A 124 -26.22 -8.58 14.18
C VAL A 124 -26.89 -8.46 12.82
N LEU A 125 -26.11 -8.72 11.78
CA LEU A 125 -26.56 -8.93 10.41
C LEU A 125 -26.04 -10.28 9.92
N GLU A 126 -26.95 -11.22 9.77
CA GLU A 126 -26.70 -12.50 9.09
C GLU A 126 -26.67 -12.28 7.59
N LEU A 127 -25.69 -12.84 6.91
CA LEU A 127 -25.56 -12.79 5.45
C LEU A 127 -25.54 -14.22 4.91
N ILE A 128 -26.68 -14.65 4.40
CA ILE A 128 -26.89 -16.02 3.92
C ILE A 128 -26.74 -16.03 2.40
N PRO A 129 -25.84 -16.83 1.81
CA PRO A 129 -25.76 -16.93 0.35
C PRO A 129 -27.12 -17.32 -0.24
N SER A 130 -27.68 -16.47 -1.10
CA SER A 130 -28.97 -16.72 -1.78
C SER A 130 -28.82 -16.95 -3.28
N GLY A 131 -27.67 -16.61 -3.86
CA GLY A 131 -27.36 -16.80 -5.27
C GLY A 131 -25.87 -16.88 -5.54
N LYS A 132 -25.48 -16.67 -6.81
CA LYS A 132 -24.07 -16.65 -7.21
C LYS A 132 -23.39 -15.41 -6.60
N ILE A 133 -22.41 -15.65 -5.74
CA ILE A 133 -21.66 -14.59 -5.08
C ILE A 133 -20.79 -13.87 -6.10
N VAL A 134 -20.82 -12.54 -6.03
CA VAL A 134 -20.09 -11.70 -6.99
C VAL A 134 -18.59 -11.86 -6.79
N LYS A 135 -17.89 -12.06 -7.91
CA LYS A 135 -16.43 -12.17 -7.96
C LYS A 135 -15.92 -11.24 -9.06
N TYR A 136 -15.55 -10.02 -8.66
CA TYR A 136 -14.83 -9.11 -9.53
C TYR A 136 -13.46 -9.71 -9.88
N GLU A 137 -13.00 -9.49 -11.10
CA GLU A 137 -11.62 -9.84 -11.44
C GLU A 137 -10.67 -8.94 -10.64
N ASP A 138 -9.68 -9.56 -10.01
CA ASP A 138 -8.67 -8.82 -9.28
C ASP A 138 -7.89 -7.96 -10.29
N ASN A 139 -8.10 -6.65 -10.22
CA ASN A 139 -7.69 -5.75 -11.27
C ASN A 139 -6.15 -5.61 -11.17
N LYS A 140 -5.43 -6.27 -12.09
CA LYS A 140 -3.95 -6.17 -12.27
C LYS A 140 -3.51 -4.77 -12.73
N GLN A 141 -4.10 -3.72 -12.18
CA GLN A 141 -3.94 -2.33 -12.58
C GLN A 141 -2.48 -1.89 -12.41
N PHE A 142 -1.81 -2.34 -11.35
CA PHE A 142 -0.38 -2.11 -11.14
C PHE A 142 0.49 -2.70 -12.26
N GLN A 143 0.26 -3.98 -12.64
CA GLN A 143 1.01 -4.62 -13.72
C GLN A 143 0.75 -3.95 -15.07
N LYS A 144 -0.50 -3.52 -15.34
CA LYS A 144 -0.86 -2.77 -16.54
C LYS A 144 -0.14 -1.42 -16.60
N VAL A 145 -0.03 -0.71 -15.47
CA VAL A 145 0.68 0.57 -15.39
C VAL A 145 2.18 0.38 -15.69
N ILE A 146 2.83 -0.61 -15.06
CA ILE A 146 4.24 -0.92 -15.33
C ILE A 146 4.45 -1.29 -16.80
N PHE A 147 3.60 -2.16 -17.35
CA PHE A 147 3.70 -2.58 -18.74
C PHE A 147 3.55 -1.40 -19.71
N ASN A 148 2.61 -0.48 -19.43
CA ASN A 148 2.43 0.73 -20.23
C ASN A 148 3.64 1.67 -20.14
N ILE A 149 4.25 1.82 -18.96
CA ILE A 149 5.48 2.60 -18.80
C ILE A 149 6.62 1.99 -19.63
N TYR A 150 6.87 0.69 -19.49
CA TYR A 150 7.90 0.01 -20.28
C TYR A 150 7.64 0.17 -21.78
N LYS A 151 6.42 -0.13 -22.25
CA LYS A 151 6.06 -0.03 -23.67
C LYS A 151 6.19 1.39 -24.23
N ASN A 152 5.86 2.42 -23.45
CA ASN A 152 5.91 3.81 -23.92
C ASN A 152 7.32 4.40 -23.89
N TYR A 153 8.20 3.93 -22.99
CA TYR A 153 9.52 4.52 -22.77
C TYR A 153 10.70 3.55 -22.99
N TYR A 154 10.49 2.39 -23.61
CA TYR A 154 11.53 1.37 -23.80
C TYR A 154 12.80 1.89 -24.50
N LYS A 155 12.68 2.80 -25.46
CA LYS A 155 13.85 3.39 -26.15
C LYS A 155 14.74 4.17 -25.18
N THR A 156 14.15 4.97 -24.30
CA THR A 156 14.89 5.72 -23.28
C THR A 156 15.47 4.78 -22.23
N LEU A 157 14.73 3.74 -21.84
CA LEU A 157 15.24 2.71 -20.91
C LEU A 157 16.44 1.95 -21.47
N ILE A 158 16.40 1.58 -22.76
CA ILE A 158 17.53 0.93 -23.44
C ILE A 158 18.72 1.89 -23.55
N LEU A 159 18.49 3.18 -23.84
CA LEU A 159 19.57 4.17 -23.86
C LEU A 159 20.21 4.31 -22.47
N LEU A 160 19.42 4.40 -21.41
CA LEU A 160 19.92 4.43 -20.02
C LEU A 160 20.71 3.16 -19.70
N PHE A 161 20.26 2.00 -20.17
CA PHE A 161 20.99 0.75 -20.02
C PHE A 161 22.38 0.78 -20.68
N ILE A 162 22.47 1.28 -21.91
CA ILE A 162 23.73 1.38 -22.65
C ILE A 162 24.69 2.36 -21.96
N LEU A 163 24.19 3.51 -21.50
CA LEU A 163 25.00 4.49 -20.76
C LEU A 163 25.53 3.90 -19.45
N ALA A 164 24.68 3.17 -18.71
CA ALA A 164 25.05 2.47 -17.48
C ALA A 164 26.18 1.44 -17.72
N LEU A 165 26.10 0.63 -18.78
CA LEU A 165 27.17 -0.29 -19.16
C LEU A 165 28.48 0.44 -19.49
N PHE A 166 28.39 1.59 -20.17
CA PHE A 166 29.56 2.39 -20.51
C PHE A 166 30.24 2.94 -19.25
N VAL A 167 29.46 3.42 -18.27
CA VAL A 167 29.97 3.91 -16.98
C VAL A 167 30.71 2.78 -16.22
N VAL A 168 30.15 1.57 -16.20
CA VAL A 168 30.79 0.39 -15.60
C VAL A 168 32.11 0.07 -16.31
N GLY A 169 32.12 0.06 -17.65
CA GLY A 169 33.34 -0.15 -18.43
C GLY A 169 34.44 0.87 -18.13
N LEU A 170 34.10 2.16 -18.09
CA LEU A 170 35.03 3.24 -17.72
C LEU A 170 35.59 3.07 -16.31
N PHE A 171 34.75 2.66 -15.35
CA PHE A 171 35.18 2.39 -13.98
C PHE A 171 36.21 1.25 -13.91
N LEU A 172 36.02 0.18 -14.66
CA LEU A 172 36.96 -0.94 -14.69
C LEU A 172 38.31 -0.55 -15.32
N ILE A 173 38.29 0.17 -16.44
CA ILE A 173 39.51 0.62 -17.13
C ILE A 173 40.36 1.52 -16.22
N THR A 174 39.71 2.45 -15.51
CA THR A 174 40.37 3.42 -14.63
C THR A 174 40.75 2.83 -13.26
N GLY A 175 39.92 1.93 -12.70
CA GLY A 175 40.06 1.43 -11.33
C GLY A 175 40.99 0.22 -11.16
N PHE A 176 41.10 -0.67 -12.16
CA PHE A 176 41.84 -1.94 -12.00
C PHE A 176 43.29 -1.93 -12.50
N ASN A 177 43.75 -0.85 -13.13
CA ASN A 177 45.09 -0.82 -13.72
C ASN A 177 46.00 0.21 -13.01
N PRO A 178 46.69 -0.18 -11.92
CA PRO A 178 47.65 0.69 -11.22
C PRO A 178 48.83 1.11 -12.13
N TRP A 179 49.02 0.45 -13.27
CA TRP A 179 49.99 0.84 -14.30
C TRP A 179 49.73 2.25 -14.87
N PHE A 180 48.47 2.71 -14.91
CA PHE A 180 48.14 4.04 -15.45
C PHE A 180 48.72 5.20 -14.63
N LEU A 181 49.02 5.00 -13.34
CA LEU A 181 49.58 6.03 -12.45
C LEU A 181 51.10 6.21 -12.59
N LYS A 182 51.81 5.27 -13.22
CA LYS A 182 53.28 5.34 -13.37
C LYS A 182 53.75 6.20 -14.56
N ASN A 183 52.88 6.44 -15.55
CA ASN A 183 53.23 7.15 -16.79
C ASN A 183 52.50 8.49 -16.92
N LYS A 184 53.22 9.61 -17.10
CA LYS A 184 52.61 10.96 -17.25
C LYS A 184 51.56 11.05 -18.37
N LYS A 185 51.78 10.38 -19.52
CA LYS A 185 50.81 10.29 -20.63
C LYS A 185 49.57 9.46 -20.31
N MET A 186 49.66 8.56 -19.34
CA MET A 186 48.54 7.73 -18.89
C MET A 186 47.68 8.45 -17.87
N ILE A 187 48.26 9.34 -17.06
CA ILE A 187 47.51 10.23 -16.15
C ILE A 187 46.56 11.13 -16.95
N THR A 188 47.00 11.71 -18.07
CA THR A 188 46.12 12.51 -18.94
C THR A 188 44.96 11.71 -19.50
N LEU A 189 45.17 10.43 -19.83
CA LEU A 189 44.10 9.53 -20.29
C LEU A 189 43.08 9.24 -19.18
N VAL A 190 43.54 8.96 -17.95
CA VAL A 190 42.66 8.72 -16.80
C VAL A 190 41.80 9.96 -16.49
N ILE A 191 42.39 11.16 -16.59
CA ILE A 191 41.64 12.42 -16.41
C ILE A 191 40.54 12.55 -17.47
N ILE A 192 40.85 12.30 -18.75
CA ILE A 192 39.87 12.34 -19.85
C ILE A 192 38.75 11.31 -19.63
N LEU A 193 39.09 10.07 -19.25
CA LEU A 193 38.10 9.03 -18.98
C LEU A 193 37.21 9.39 -17.78
N SER A 194 37.79 9.98 -16.73
CA SER A 194 37.05 10.43 -15.56
C SER A 194 36.09 11.59 -15.89
N LEU A 195 36.54 12.55 -16.71
CA LEU A 195 35.69 13.62 -17.24
C LEU A 195 34.54 13.06 -18.09
N SER A 196 34.84 12.08 -18.95
CA SER A 196 33.81 11.42 -19.77
C SER A 196 32.77 10.71 -18.90
N LYS A 197 33.19 10.07 -17.81
CA LYS A 197 32.29 9.44 -16.84
C LYS A 197 31.35 10.47 -16.21
N ILE A 198 31.87 11.61 -15.75
CA ILE A 198 31.05 12.69 -15.17
C ILE A 198 30.02 13.18 -16.18
N LEU A 199 30.43 13.38 -17.44
CA LEU A 199 29.54 13.84 -18.50
C LEU A 199 28.44 12.82 -18.82
N ILE A 200 28.77 11.53 -18.89
CA ILE A 200 27.80 10.45 -19.11
C ILE A 200 26.83 10.36 -17.93
N SER A 201 27.32 10.40 -16.69
CA SER A 201 26.46 10.40 -15.50
C SER A 201 25.54 11.62 -15.45
N TYR A 202 26.00 12.78 -15.91
CA TYR A 202 25.14 13.95 -16.05
C TYR A 202 24.01 13.74 -17.07
N ILE A 203 24.34 13.19 -18.25
CA ILE A 203 23.34 12.86 -19.28
C ILE A 203 22.33 11.83 -18.75
N GLU A 204 22.81 10.78 -18.08
CA GLU A 204 21.99 9.74 -17.46
C GLU A 204 21.01 10.34 -16.44
N ASN A 205 21.51 11.17 -15.52
CA ASN A 205 20.69 11.84 -14.51
C ASN A 205 19.65 12.78 -15.13
N ASN A 206 20.01 13.51 -16.18
CA ASN A 206 19.08 14.41 -16.88
C ASN A 206 17.98 13.62 -17.62
N LEU A 207 18.35 12.55 -18.32
CA LEU A 207 17.40 11.65 -18.98
C LEU A 207 16.45 10.98 -17.98
N MET A 208 16.99 10.54 -16.84
CA MET A 208 16.23 9.98 -15.74
C MET A 208 15.22 11.00 -15.18
N SER A 209 15.67 12.23 -14.91
CA SER A 209 14.81 13.30 -14.41
C SER A 209 13.67 13.61 -15.39
N HIS A 210 13.98 13.73 -16.67
CA HIS A 210 12.98 13.99 -17.71
C HIS A 210 11.96 12.85 -17.85
N LEU A 211 12.42 11.60 -17.79
CA LEU A 211 11.56 10.42 -17.86
C LEU A 211 10.66 10.30 -16.62
N ASN A 212 11.21 10.57 -15.43
CA ASN A 212 10.46 10.67 -14.18
C ASN A 212 9.33 11.71 -14.28
N GLN A 213 9.63 12.92 -14.76
CA GLN A 213 8.63 13.98 -14.93
C GLN A 213 7.53 13.59 -15.92
N LYS A 214 7.88 13.00 -17.07
CA LYS A 214 6.90 12.56 -18.07
C LYS A 214 5.95 11.49 -17.55
N ILE A 215 6.48 10.49 -16.84
CA ILE A 215 5.66 9.44 -16.21
C ILE A 215 4.76 10.08 -15.16
N ASN A 216 5.31 10.97 -14.33
CA ASN A 216 4.54 11.67 -13.31
C ASN A 216 3.35 12.42 -13.93
N ILE A 217 3.58 13.27 -14.92
CA ILE A 217 2.52 14.04 -15.59
C ILE A 217 1.47 13.12 -16.23
N THR A 218 1.89 12.05 -16.89
CA THR A 218 0.98 11.11 -17.57
C THR A 218 0.05 10.42 -16.58
N LEU A 219 0.59 9.93 -15.46
CA LEU A 219 -0.23 9.27 -14.46
C LEU A 219 -1.11 10.26 -13.70
N LEU A 220 -0.66 11.51 -13.47
CA LEU A 220 -1.49 12.57 -12.86
C LEU A 220 -2.70 12.86 -13.74
N LYS A 221 -2.49 13.01 -15.05
CA LYS A 221 -3.57 13.24 -16.01
C LYS A 221 -4.57 12.09 -16.05
N ASN A 222 -4.08 10.85 -16.09
CA ASN A 222 -4.96 9.66 -16.07
C ASN A 222 -5.79 9.60 -14.79
N TYR A 223 -5.20 9.93 -13.65
CA TYR A 223 -5.90 9.94 -12.37
C TYR A 223 -6.94 11.06 -12.28
N LEU A 224 -6.59 12.28 -12.69
CA LEU A 224 -7.55 13.39 -12.75
C LEU A 224 -8.73 13.04 -13.65
N ASN A 225 -8.47 12.45 -14.82
CA ASN A 225 -9.54 11.98 -15.70
C ASN A 225 -10.41 10.90 -15.03
N GLN A 226 -9.83 10.01 -14.23
CA GLN A 226 -10.60 9.02 -13.48
C GLN A 226 -11.50 9.68 -12.44
N ILE A 227 -10.98 10.60 -11.61
CA ILE A 227 -11.78 11.30 -10.61
C ILE A 227 -12.93 12.07 -11.26
N LEU A 228 -12.65 12.81 -12.33
CA LEU A 228 -13.64 13.65 -13.00
C LEU A 228 -14.76 12.84 -13.66
N ASN A 229 -14.49 11.57 -13.99
CA ASN A 229 -15.48 10.65 -14.54
C ASN A 229 -16.23 9.84 -13.45
N LEU A 230 -15.94 10.04 -12.16
CA LEU A 230 -16.66 9.34 -11.10
C LEU A 230 -18.12 9.85 -11.00
N PRO A 231 -19.07 8.97 -10.66
CA PRO A 231 -20.45 9.37 -10.46
C PRO A 231 -20.58 10.46 -9.39
N LEU A 232 -21.43 11.46 -9.64
CA LEU A 232 -21.66 12.59 -8.72
C LEU A 232 -21.97 12.12 -7.29
N LYS A 233 -22.73 11.02 -7.15
CA LYS A 233 -23.09 10.41 -5.87
C LYS A 233 -21.85 10.04 -5.03
N TYR A 234 -20.78 9.54 -5.66
CA TYR A 234 -19.53 9.22 -4.97
C TYR A 234 -18.81 10.48 -4.48
N LEU A 235 -18.73 11.50 -5.35
CA LEU A 235 -18.07 12.77 -5.03
C LEU A 235 -18.78 13.54 -3.91
N GLN A 236 -20.10 13.45 -3.82
CA GLN A 236 -20.91 14.10 -2.78
C GLN A 236 -20.74 13.47 -1.38
N LEU A 237 -20.30 12.22 -1.29
CA LEU A 237 -20.08 11.52 -0.01
C LEU A 237 -18.76 11.92 0.65
N LYS A 238 -17.85 12.59 -0.06
CA LYS A 238 -16.52 12.98 0.43
C LYS A 238 -16.41 14.49 0.58
N LYS A 239 -15.71 14.94 1.63
CA LYS A 239 -15.41 16.38 1.78
C LYS A 239 -14.39 16.80 0.71
N THR A 240 -14.45 18.06 0.27
CA THR A 240 -13.49 18.62 -0.68
C THR A 240 -12.05 18.51 -0.18
N GLY A 241 -11.82 18.72 1.13
CA GLY A 241 -10.51 18.52 1.75
C GLY A 241 -9.99 17.08 1.66
N ASP A 242 -10.87 16.09 1.85
CA ASP A 242 -10.51 14.66 1.77
C ASP A 242 -10.09 14.28 0.33
N LEU A 243 -10.76 14.87 -0.68
CA LEU A 243 -10.40 14.66 -2.09
C LEU A 243 -9.04 15.29 -2.43
N VAL A 244 -8.77 16.50 -1.94
CA VAL A 244 -7.48 17.18 -2.14
C VAL A 244 -6.36 16.41 -1.44
N ASN A 245 -6.57 15.96 -0.21
CA ASN A 245 -5.60 15.13 0.50
C ASN A 245 -5.32 13.83 -0.25
N ARG A 246 -6.36 13.16 -0.77
CA ARG A 246 -6.19 11.93 -1.56
C ARG A 246 -5.44 12.18 -2.87
N ILE A 247 -5.61 13.34 -3.51
CA ILE A 247 -4.80 13.74 -4.69
C ILE A 247 -3.33 13.90 -4.30
N ASN A 248 -3.04 14.57 -3.17
CA ASN A 248 -1.68 14.79 -2.70
C ASN A 248 -1.01 13.48 -2.27
N ASP A 249 -1.71 12.62 -1.55
CA ASP A 249 -1.22 11.30 -1.13
C ASP A 249 -0.88 10.43 -2.35
N LEU A 250 -1.73 10.49 -3.38
CA LEU A 250 -1.48 9.77 -4.62
C LEU A 250 -0.32 10.35 -5.41
N ASP A 251 -0.10 11.66 -5.41
CA ASP A 251 1.10 12.23 -6.04
C ASP A 251 2.38 11.75 -5.33
N ASN A 252 2.38 11.74 -4.00
CA ASN A 252 3.49 11.23 -3.21
C ASN A 252 3.75 9.74 -3.47
N ILE A 253 2.72 8.90 -3.38
CA ILE A 253 2.81 7.46 -3.65
C ILE A 253 3.33 7.23 -5.06
N LYS A 254 2.82 7.95 -6.05
CA LYS A 254 3.17 7.76 -7.45
C LYS A 254 4.55 8.27 -7.80
N ASN A 255 5.01 9.36 -7.19
CA ASN A 255 6.38 9.85 -7.31
C ASN A 255 7.37 8.84 -6.74
N LEU A 256 7.06 8.28 -5.56
CA LEU A 256 7.84 7.19 -4.97
C LEU A 256 7.84 5.97 -5.89
N PHE A 257 6.68 5.50 -6.35
CA PHE A 257 6.59 4.34 -7.23
C PHE A 257 7.33 4.54 -8.55
N SER A 258 7.14 5.67 -9.23
CA SER A 258 7.77 5.91 -10.54
C SER A 258 9.29 5.97 -10.40
N LYS A 259 9.79 6.72 -9.40
CA LYS A 259 11.21 6.84 -9.13
C LYS A 259 11.84 5.51 -8.71
N ILE A 260 11.24 4.81 -7.75
CA ILE A 260 11.74 3.52 -7.24
C ILE A 260 11.72 2.47 -8.35
N LEU A 261 10.65 2.37 -9.14
CA LEU A 261 10.58 1.39 -10.24
C LEU A 261 11.69 1.61 -11.27
N LEU A 262 11.96 2.87 -11.64
CA LEU A 262 13.02 3.19 -12.59
C LEU A 262 14.41 2.94 -12.01
N GLU A 263 14.62 3.30 -10.75
CA GLU A 263 15.85 2.96 -10.03
C GLU A 263 16.06 1.44 -9.96
N ILE A 264 15.03 0.65 -9.67
CA ILE A 264 15.14 -0.82 -9.66
C ILE A 264 15.50 -1.36 -11.04
N ILE A 265 14.85 -0.88 -12.10
CA ILE A 265 15.15 -1.33 -13.48
C ILE A 265 16.61 -1.04 -13.82
N ILE A 266 17.09 0.17 -13.54
CA ILE A 266 18.42 0.63 -13.94
C ILE A 266 19.51 0.07 -13.02
N ASN A 267 19.29 0.01 -11.72
CA ASN A 267 20.22 -0.66 -10.80
C ASN A 267 20.26 -2.17 -11.03
N GLY A 268 19.13 -2.78 -11.39
CA GLY A 268 19.08 -4.18 -11.80
C GLY A 268 19.93 -4.41 -13.05
N PHE A 269 19.83 -3.52 -14.03
CA PHE A 269 20.68 -3.53 -15.21
C PHE A 269 22.17 -3.33 -14.91
N LEU A 270 22.52 -2.36 -14.05
CA LEU A 270 23.89 -2.14 -13.59
C LEU A 270 24.46 -3.37 -12.88
N LEU A 271 23.65 -4.01 -12.04
CA LEU A 271 24.01 -5.24 -11.34
C LEU A 271 24.27 -6.38 -12.33
N ILE A 272 23.36 -6.61 -13.29
CA ILE A 272 23.52 -7.65 -14.32
C ILE A 272 24.76 -7.37 -15.17
N GLY A 273 24.92 -6.14 -15.66
CA GLY A 273 26.09 -5.74 -16.44
C GLY A 273 27.40 -5.91 -15.66
N GLY A 274 27.43 -5.47 -14.40
CA GLY A 274 28.57 -5.64 -13.50
C GLY A 274 28.92 -7.10 -13.26
N LEU A 275 27.93 -7.97 -13.03
CA LEU A 275 28.15 -9.41 -12.86
C LEU A 275 28.69 -10.06 -14.13
N ILE A 276 28.16 -9.71 -15.32
CA ILE A 276 28.66 -10.21 -16.60
C ILE A 276 30.13 -9.81 -16.79
N PHE A 277 30.46 -8.55 -16.53
CA PHE A 277 31.84 -8.07 -16.63
C PHE A 277 32.78 -8.77 -15.63
N LEU A 278 32.37 -8.92 -14.37
CA LEU A 278 33.15 -9.63 -13.36
C LEU A 278 33.36 -11.10 -13.75
N PHE A 279 32.35 -11.75 -14.33
CA PHE A 279 32.45 -13.13 -14.80
C PHE A 279 33.53 -13.29 -15.87
N PHE A 280 33.69 -12.29 -16.77
CA PHE A 280 34.77 -12.27 -17.76
C PHE A 280 36.15 -11.98 -17.16
N ILE A 281 36.24 -11.26 -16.04
CA ILE A 281 37.51 -10.98 -15.36
C ILE A 281 37.97 -12.22 -14.58
N GLU A 282 37.18 -12.66 -13.60
CA GLU A 282 37.52 -13.79 -12.74
C GLU A 282 36.28 -14.40 -12.10
N VAL A 283 36.06 -15.70 -12.38
CA VAL A 283 34.83 -16.40 -11.97
C VAL A 283 34.76 -16.58 -10.45
N LYS A 284 35.88 -16.78 -9.74
CA LYS A 284 35.85 -17.02 -8.29
C LYS A 284 35.40 -15.78 -7.51
N ILE A 285 35.96 -14.61 -7.82
CA ILE A 285 35.54 -13.32 -7.24
C ILE A 285 34.06 -13.06 -7.52
N THR A 286 33.59 -13.38 -8.73
CA THR A 286 32.17 -13.22 -9.10
C THR A 286 31.25 -14.07 -8.21
N VAL A 287 31.59 -15.34 -7.98
CA VAL A 287 30.80 -16.23 -7.11
C VAL A 287 30.83 -15.76 -5.65
N ILE A 288 31.98 -15.31 -5.15
CA ILE A 288 32.10 -14.76 -3.79
C ILE A 288 31.23 -13.51 -3.62
N LEU A 289 31.29 -12.56 -4.57
CA LEU A 289 30.48 -11.34 -4.51
C LEU A 289 28.99 -11.64 -4.65
N PHE A 290 28.60 -12.55 -5.54
CA PHE A 290 27.21 -12.95 -5.71
C PHE A 290 26.64 -13.63 -4.46
N THR A 291 27.41 -14.49 -3.79
CA THR A 291 26.97 -15.12 -2.54
C THR A 291 26.83 -14.10 -1.40
N LEU A 292 27.75 -13.14 -1.28
CA LEU A 292 27.64 -12.05 -0.30
C LEU A 292 26.41 -11.17 -0.54
N THR A 293 26.12 -10.78 -1.79
CA THR A 293 24.92 -9.98 -2.11
C THR A 293 23.63 -10.76 -1.85
N LEU A 294 23.62 -12.07 -2.11
CA LEU A 294 22.48 -12.94 -1.79
C LEU A 294 22.23 -13.02 -0.28
N ILE A 295 23.28 -13.21 0.52
CA ILE A 295 23.19 -13.23 1.99
C ILE A 295 22.65 -11.90 2.50
N TYR A 296 23.18 -10.78 2.02
CA TYR A 296 22.71 -9.44 2.37
C TYR A 296 21.21 -9.26 2.05
N ALA A 297 20.76 -9.69 0.86
CA ALA A 297 19.36 -9.63 0.47
C ALA A 297 18.46 -10.47 1.39
N ILE A 298 18.87 -11.68 1.78
CA ILE A 298 18.12 -12.55 2.70
C ILE A 298 17.99 -11.92 4.09
N ILE A 299 19.06 -11.30 4.60
CA ILE A 299 19.04 -10.59 5.89
C ILE A 299 18.02 -9.46 5.85
N LEU A 300 18.03 -8.63 4.80
CA LEU A 300 17.06 -7.55 4.62
C LEU A 300 15.62 -8.06 4.57
N LEU A 301 15.35 -9.14 3.83
CA LEU A 301 14.01 -9.73 3.75
C LEU A 301 13.50 -10.21 5.11
N LYS A 302 14.38 -10.75 5.97
CA LYS A 302 14.02 -11.16 7.33
C LYS A 302 13.76 -9.98 8.27
N ILE A 303 14.60 -8.94 8.20
CA ILE A 303 14.45 -7.73 9.03
C ILE A 303 13.18 -6.95 8.64
N ASN A 304 12.84 -6.93 7.35
CA ASN A 304 11.76 -6.12 6.81
C ASN A 304 10.43 -6.31 7.56
N LYS A 305 10.11 -7.53 8.02
CA LYS A 305 8.87 -7.78 8.76
C LYS A 305 8.83 -7.03 10.09
N LYS A 306 9.95 -6.98 10.83
CA LYS A 306 10.02 -6.28 12.12
C LYS A 306 9.98 -4.76 11.93
N THR A 307 10.80 -4.24 11.02
CA THR A 307 10.84 -2.80 10.72
C THR A 307 9.51 -2.30 10.17
N TYR A 308 8.80 -3.11 9.40
CA TYR A 308 7.47 -2.76 8.90
C TYR A 308 6.45 -2.53 10.03
N TYR A 309 6.42 -3.41 11.04
CA TYR A 309 5.52 -3.22 12.19
C TYR A 309 5.92 -2.01 13.03
N GLU A 310 7.21 -1.76 13.22
CA GLU A 310 7.70 -0.58 13.95
C GLU A 310 7.35 0.73 13.22
N ILE A 311 7.46 0.76 11.89
CA ILE A 311 7.05 1.91 11.07
C ILE A 311 5.55 2.16 11.21
N ILE A 312 4.72 1.12 11.13
CA ILE A 312 3.26 1.25 11.30
C ILE A 312 2.93 1.76 12.69
N SER A 313 3.51 1.20 13.75
CA SER A 313 3.24 1.65 15.12
C SER A 313 3.67 3.11 15.33
N ASN A 314 4.75 3.55 14.67
CA ASN A 314 5.18 4.95 14.71
C ASN A 314 4.22 5.88 13.95
N ILE A 315 3.70 5.44 12.80
CA ILE A 315 2.68 6.19 12.05
C ILE A 315 1.39 6.30 12.87
N GLU A 316 0.92 5.21 13.47
CA GLU A 316 -0.26 5.22 14.35
C GLU A 316 -0.05 6.15 15.56
N SER A 317 1.12 6.09 16.19
CA SER A 317 1.48 6.97 17.31
C SER A 317 1.50 8.45 16.89
N ASN A 318 2.09 8.76 15.72
CA ASN A 318 2.11 10.11 15.18
C ASN A 318 0.71 10.62 14.83
N ASN A 319 -0.14 9.78 14.22
CA ASN A 319 -1.52 10.15 13.94
C ASN A 319 -2.30 10.42 15.22
N ASN A 320 -2.14 9.59 16.25
CA ASN A 320 -2.75 9.82 17.56
C ASN A 320 -2.26 11.12 18.22
N LEU A 321 -0.98 11.48 18.05
CA LEU A 321 -0.46 12.76 18.53
C LEU A 321 -1.04 13.94 17.75
N MET A 322 -1.16 13.84 16.43
CA MET A 322 -1.77 14.89 15.60
C MET A 322 -3.25 15.08 15.93
N ASP A 323 -4.00 14.00 16.13
CA ASP A 323 -5.39 14.05 16.59
C ASP A 323 -5.50 14.81 17.92
N LYS A 324 -4.63 14.50 18.89
CA LYS A 324 -4.58 15.22 20.18
C LYS A 324 -4.25 16.69 20.00
N ILE A 325 -3.28 17.04 19.15
CA ILE A 325 -2.94 18.44 18.87
C ILE A 325 -4.14 19.18 18.27
N ILE A 326 -4.83 18.57 17.31
CA ILE A 326 -6.04 19.16 16.70
C ILE A 326 -7.13 19.34 17.76
N GLU A 327 -7.34 18.35 18.63
CA GLU A 327 -8.26 18.45 19.76
C GLU A 327 -7.89 19.61 20.71
N TYR A 328 -6.62 19.72 21.10
CA TYR A 328 -6.12 20.83 21.92
C TYR A 328 -6.31 22.19 21.24
N LEU A 329 -6.06 22.29 19.93
CA LEU A 329 -6.23 23.52 19.16
C LEU A 329 -7.71 23.91 19.04
N ASN A 330 -8.59 22.95 18.76
CA ASN A 330 -10.04 23.18 18.70
C ASN A 330 -10.58 23.61 20.07
N ASN A 331 -10.03 23.06 21.15
CA ASN A 331 -10.39 23.36 22.53
C ASN A 331 -9.50 24.43 23.18
N ILE A 332 -8.70 25.17 22.41
CA ILE A 332 -7.68 26.08 22.96
C ILE A 332 -8.27 27.18 23.84
N LYS A 333 -9.48 27.64 23.51
CA LYS A 333 -10.22 28.62 24.33
C LYS A 333 -10.53 28.03 25.69
N THR A 334 -11.07 26.81 25.74
CA THR A 334 -11.44 26.10 26.97
C THR A 334 -10.23 25.80 27.85
N VAL A 335 -9.12 25.37 27.23
CA VAL A 335 -7.86 25.10 27.94
C VAL A 335 -7.32 26.39 28.56
N LYS A 336 -7.29 27.49 27.80
CA LYS A 336 -6.81 28.78 28.32
C LYS A 336 -7.70 29.37 29.42
N THR A 337 -9.02 29.23 29.31
CA THR A 337 -9.95 29.72 30.35
C THR A 337 -9.85 28.90 31.64
N ASN A 338 -9.61 27.60 31.55
CA ASN A 338 -9.40 26.76 32.74
C ASN A 338 -8.01 26.91 33.35
N SER A 339 -7.00 27.35 32.60
CA SER A 339 -5.65 27.62 33.13
C SER A 339 -5.49 29.01 33.77
N LEU A 340 -6.50 29.87 33.64
CA LEU A 340 -6.51 31.24 34.16
C LEU A 340 -7.33 31.40 35.47
N ASN A 341 -7.91 30.31 35.97
CA ASN A 341 -8.45 30.17 37.33
C ASN A 341 -7.54 29.24 38.13
#